data_AF-A2ES31-F1
#
_entry.id   AF-A2ES31-F1
#
_cell.length_a   1.000
_cell.length_b   1.000
_cell.length_c   1.000
_cell.angle_alpha   90.00
_cell.angle_beta   90.00
_cell.angle_gamma   90.00
#
_symmetry.space_group_name_H-M   'P 1'
#
loop_
_entity.id
_entity.type
_entity.pdbx_description
1 polymer ?
#
loop_
_entity_poly.entity_id
_entity_poly.type
_entity_poly.pdbx_seq_one_letter_code
_entity_poly.pdbx_strand_id
1 'polypeptide(L)'
;MSSDYSQQYEDFIAALERLFHIKSNEPIEDMCNTITNTLISKYHLSIKHITKLIREAIRYNYASGANYFKILKHIGADFSFWDFEFEKEDSIEYIVMHDQIDKFKEYTVQHSISDDEDFLKVPNFDIDAFVQGINVKLTLIEACAYFGSVNIFYFLISNDISKITENCLNYAVIGGNQDIINKCLKENKMDINCLRSIIRTQS
;
A
#
# COMPACT_ATOMS: atom_id res chain seq x y z
N MET A 1 -37.05 -5.37 4.47
CA MET A 1 -36.89 -4.00 3.92
C MET A 1 -35.42 -3.53 3.99
N SER A 2 -34.43 -4.35 3.62
CA SER A 2 -33.01 -3.95 3.66
C SER A 2 -32.22 -4.24 2.37
N SER A 3 -32.87 -4.65 1.27
CA SER A 3 -32.20 -4.91 -0.01
C SER A 3 -32.14 -3.69 -0.94
N ASP A 4 -33.09 -2.76 -0.85
CA ASP A 4 -33.19 -1.63 -1.81
C ASP A 4 -32.12 -0.55 -1.64
N TYR A 5 -31.69 -0.26 -0.41
CA TYR A 5 -30.71 0.79 -0.17
C TYR A 5 -29.30 0.42 -0.68
N SER A 6 -28.95 -0.88 -0.68
CA SER A 6 -27.67 -1.33 -1.21
C SER A 6 -27.58 -1.16 -2.73
N GLN A 7 -28.70 -1.30 -3.44
CA GLN A 7 -28.75 -1.24 -4.89
C GLN A 7 -28.56 0.19 -5.42
N GLN A 8 -28.97 1.21 -4.65
CA GLN A 8 -28.81 2.62 -5.03
C GLN A 8 -27.34 3.08 -5.07
N TYR A 9 -26.46 2.46 -4.27
CA TYR A 9 -25.05 2.82 -4.14
C TYR A 9 -24.10 1.75 -4.67
N GLU A 10 -24.61 0.76 -5.40
CA GLU A 10 -23.83 -0.37 -5.89
C GLU A 10 -22.67 0.08 -6.79
N ASP A 11 -22.90 1.06 -7.67
CA ASP A 11 -21.85 1.60 -8.54
C ASP A 11 -20.87 2.51 -7.79
N PHE A 12 -21.31 3.19 -6.73
CA PHE A 12 -20.42 3.93 -5.84
C PHE A 12 -19.47 2.98 -5.10
N ILE A 13 -20.02 1.91 -4.51
CA ILE A 13 -19.25 0.89 -3.79
C ILE A 13 -18.26 0.22 -4.74
N ALA A 14 -18.73 -0.25 -5.89
CA ALA A 14 -17.87 -0.88 -6.90
C ALA A 14 -16.77 0.07 -7.41
N ALA A 15 -17.06 1.37 -7.55
CA ALA A 15 -16.05 2.36 -7.91
C ALA A 15 -14.96 2.52 -6.83
N LEU A 16 -15.32 2.46 -5.55
CA LEU A 16 -14.36 2.51 -4.44
C LEU A 16 -13.56 1.21 -4.31
N GLU A 17 -14.20 0.05 -4.37
CA GLU A 17 -13.53 -1.26 -4.33
C GLU A 17 -12.48 -1.35 -5.44
N ARG A 18 -12.85 -0.97 -6.67
CA ARG A 18 -11.92 -0.92 -7.80
C ARG A 18 -10.78 0.07 -7.57
N LEU A 19 -11.06 1.24 -6.98
CA LEU A 19 -10.03 2.24 -6.68
C LEU A 19 -8.97 1.67 -5.73
N PHE A 20 -9.35 0.91 -4.71
CA PHE A 20 -8.38 0.34 -3.75
C PHE A 20 -7.59 -0.84 -4.34
N HIS A 21 -8.08 -1.47 -5.41
CA HIS A 21 -7.51 -2.69 -6.00
C HIS A 21 -6.97 -2.52 -7.42
N ILE A 22 -6.63 -1.30 -7.83
CA ILE A 22 -5.98 -1.04 -9.11
C ILE A 22 -4.73 -1.91 -9.24
N LYS A 23 -4.54 -2.57 -10.38
CA LYS A 23 -3.32 -3.31 -10.65
C LYS A 23 -2.25 -2.38 -11.21
N SER A 24 -0.99 -2.60 -10.83
CA SER A 24 0.14 -1.80 -11.31
C SER A 24 0.29 -1.81 -12.85
N ASN A 25 -0.18 -2.89 -13.50
CA ASN A 25 -0.13 -3.07 -14.95
C ASN A 25 -1.44 -2.74 -15.69
N GLU A 26 -2.49 -2.30 -15.00
CA GLU A 26 -3.77 -1.95 -15.62
C GLU A 26 -3.72 -0.54 -16.22
N PRO A 27 -4.30 -0.32 -17.42
CA PRO A 27 -4.53 1.03 -17.94
C PRO A 27 -5.42 1.84 -16.99
N ILE A 28 -5.07 3.12 -16.76
CA ILE A 28 -5.78 3.95 -15.78
C ILE A 28 -7.00 4.67 -16.35
N GLU A 29 -7.18 4.68 -17.68
CA GLU A 29 -8.22 5.42 -18.38
C GLU A 29 -9.61 5.03 -17.90
N ASP A 30 -9.84 3.73 -17.76
CA ASP A 30 -11.12 3.21 -17.28
C ASP A 30 -11.40 3.66 -15.84
N MET A 31 -10.39 3.67 -14.97
CA MET A 31 -10.54 4.14 -13.60
C MET A 31 -10.79 5.65 -13.54
N CYS A 32 -10.07 6.45 -14.35
CA CYS A 32 -10.32 7.88 -14.50
C CYS A 32 -11.75 8.18 -14.95
N ASN A 33 -12.27 7.39 -15.90
CA ASN A 33 -13.66 7.50 -16.37
C ASN A 33 -14.64 7.14 -15.26
N THR A 34 -14.39 6.07 -14.50
CA THR A 34 -15.22 5.69 -13.33
C THR A 34 -15.24 6.79 -12.28
N ILE A 35 -14.09 7.39 -11.94
CA ILE A 35 -14.03 8.50 -10.97
C ILE A 35 -14.81 9.71 -11.49
N THR A 36 -14.60 10.10 -12.74
CA THR A 36 -15.26 11.27 -13.32
C THR A 36 -16.77 11.10 -13.37
N ASN A 37 -17.24 10.00 -13.95
CA ASN A 37 -18.68 9.81 -14.20
C ASN A 37 -19.44 9.44 -12.92
N THR A 38 -18.87 8.56 -12.11
CA THR A 38 -19.56 8.05 -10.92
C THR A 38 -19.29 8.95 -9.71
N LEU A 39 -18.04 9.07 -9.27
CA LEU A 39 -17.74 9.75 -8.00
C LEU A 39 -17.96 11.27 -8.09
N ILE A 40 -17.51 11.90 -9.17
CA ILE A 40 -17.62 13.37 -9.34
C ILE A 40 -19.00 13.75 -9.90
N SER A 41 -19.40 13.23 -11.06
CA SER A 41 -20.62 13.70 -11.72
C SER A 41 -21.91 13.20 -11.06
N LYS A 42 -22.00 11.91 -10.70
CA LYS A 42 -23.21 11.33 -10.10
C LYS A 42 -23.31 11.59 -8.60
N TYR A 43 -22.23 11.36 -7.85
CA TYR A 43 -22.23 11.49 -6.39
C TYR A 43 -21.67 12.82 -5.86
N HIS A 44 -21.22 13.71 -6.74
CA HIS A 44 -20.79 15.06 -6.39
C HIS A 44 -19.65 15.12 -5.36
N LEU A 45 -18.76 14.12 -5.35
CA LEU A 45 -17.56 14.17 -4.51
C LEU A 45 -16.62 15.27 -5.01
N SER A 46 -16.16 16.11 -4.07
CA SER A 46 -15.13 17.09 -4.37
C SER A 46 -13.80 16.40 -4.69
N ILE A 47 -13.00 17.04 -5.55
CA ILE A 47 -11.62 16.60 -5.84
C ILE A 47 -10.84 16.40 -4.53
N LYS A 48 -10.99 17.30 -3.56
CA LYS A 48 -10.35 17.18 -2.23
C LYS A 48 -10.71 15.87 -1.50
N HIS A 49 -11.98 15.43 -1.56
CA HIS A 49 -12.39 14.15 -0.96
C HIS A 49 -11.79 12.96 -1.71
N ILE A 50 -11.82 13.00 -3.04
CA ILE A 50 -11.22 11.95 -3.87
C ILE A 50 -9.71 11.87 -3.66
N THR A 51 -9.03 13.00 -3.57
CA THR A 51 -7.59 13.07 -3.25
C THR A 51 -7.28 12.39 -1.92
N LYS A 52 -8.12 12.58 -0.89
CA LYS A 52 -7.95 11.87 0.39
C LYS A 52 -8.16 10.35 0.24
N LEU A 53 -9.16 9.92 -0.52
CA LEU A 53 -9.40 8.49 -0.78
C LEU A 53 -8.24 7.84 -1.54
N ILE A 54 -7.72 8.51 -2.57
CA ILE A 54 -6.58 8.01 -3.35
C ILE A 54 -5.32 7.95 -2.47
N ARG A 55 -5.11 8.93 -1.60
CA ARG A 55 -4.03 8.91 -0.61
C ARG A 55 -4.11 7.68 0.28
N GLU A 56 -5.29 7.38 0.83
CA GLU A 56 -5.50 6.13 1.57
C GLU A 56 -5.20 4.89 0.70
N ALA A 57 -5.71 4.84 -0.54
CA ALA A 57 -5.49 3.71 -1.43
C ALA A 57 -3.99 3.45 -1.72
N ILE A 58 -3.17 4.50 -1.90
CA ILE A 58 -1.71 4.36 -2.09
C ILE A 58 -1.09 3.62 -0.90
N ARG A 59 -1.50 3.89 0.34
CA ARG A 59 -0.95 3.24 1.53
C ARG A 59 -1.25 1.73 1.59
N TYR A 60 -2.36 1.29 1.01
CA TYR A 60 -2.76 -0.12 1.05
C TYR A 60 -2.46 -0.87 -0.24
N ASN A 61 -2.04 -0.15 -1.29
CA ASN A 61 -1.69 -0.69 -2.60
C ASN A 61 -0.53 0.10 -3.22
N TYR A 62 0.58 0.19 -2.47
CA TYR A 62 1.71 1.05 -2.81
C TYR A 62 2.40 0.67 -4.13
N ALA A 63 2.40 -0.61 -4.48
CA ALA A 63 2.92 -1.09 -5.76
C ALA A 63 2.19 -0.46 -6.97
N SER A 64 0.98 0.06 -6.78
CA SER A 64 0.21 0.78 -7.81
C SER A 64 0.31 2.30 -7.67
N GLY A 65 1.20 2.79 -6.81
CA GLY A 65 1.40 4.20 -6.49
C GLY A 65 1.57 5.11 -7.71
N ALA A 66 2.36 4.69 -8.70
CA ALA A 66 2.53 5.42 -9.95
C ALA A 66 1.20 5.60 -10.72
N ASN A 67 0.32 4.61 -10.68
CA ASN A 67 -1.00 4.70 -11.33
C ASN A 67 -1.93 5.65 -10.56
N TYR A 68 -1.93 5.60 -9.23
CA TYR A 68 -2.66 6.56 -8.40
C TYR A 68 -2.21 8.01 -8.66
N PHE A 69 -0.91 8.24 -8.81
CA PHE A 69 -0.39 9.57 -9.12
C PHE A 69 -0.88 10.07 -10.49
N LYS A 70 -0.88 9.22 -11.51
CA LYS A 70 -1.44 9.57 -12.83
C LYS A 70 -2.94 9.89 -12.74
N ILE A 71 -3.70 9.14 -11.94
CA ILE A 71 -5.15 9.39 -11.72
C ILE A 71 -5.37 10.75 -11.05
N LEU A 72 -4.62 11.07 -9.99
CA LEU A 72 -4.68 12.37 -9.33
C LEU A 72 -4.42 13.50 -10.33
N LYS A 73 -3.48 13.30 -11.26
CA LYS A 73 -3.10 14.31 -12.25
C LYS A 73 -4.24 14.52 -13.25
N HIS A 74 -4.88 13.43 -13.64
CA HIS A 74 -6.03 13.45 -14.54
C HIS A 74 -7.21 14.25 -13.95
N ILE A 75 -7.51 14.06 -12.66
CA ILE A 75 -8.64 14.75 -12.01
C ILE A 75 -8.33 16.18 -11.54
N GLY A 76 -7.12 16.70 -11.83
CA GLY A 76 -6.72 18.05 -11.46
C GLY A 76 -6.51 18.26 -9.95
N ALA A 77 -6.04 17.23 -9.23
CA ALA A 77 -5.68 17.37 -7.82
C ALA A 77 -4.50 18.32 -7.63
N ASP A 78 -4.48 19.04 -6.51
CA ASP A 78 -3.36 19.91 -6.14
C ASP A 78 -2.20 19.07 -5.54
N PHE A 79 -1.02 19.24 -6.14
CA PHE A 79 0.22 18.53 -5.81
C PHE A 79 1.22 19.35 -5.00
N SER A 80 0.89 20.58 -4.61
CA SER A 80 1.82 21.51 -3.94
C SER A 80 2.50 20.97 -2.67
N PHE A 81 2.00 19.87 -2.10
CA PHE A 81 2.54 19.18 -0.93
C PHE A 81 2.92 17.71 -1.19
N TRP A 82 3.14 17.33 -2.45
CA TRP A 82 3.46 15.96 -2.86
C TRP A 82 4.91 15.87 -3.36
N ASP A 83 5.81 15.44 -2.47
CA ASP A 83 7.12 14.90 -2.87
C ASP A 83 7.05 13.36 -2.80
N PHE A 84 6.39 12.75 -3.80
CA PHE A 84 6.37 11.29 -3.96
C PHE A 84 7.11 10.92 -5.24
N GLU A 85 8.30 10.34 -5.08
CA GLU A 85 8.94 9.55 -6.13
C GLU A 85 8.69 8.07 -5.82
N PHE A 86 8.19 7.35 -6.81
CA PHE A 86 8.06 5.89 -6.71
C PHE A 86 9.34 5.22 -7.20
N GLU A 87 9.55 4.02 -6.70
CA GLU A 87 10.74 3.20 -6.85
C GLU A 87 10.95 2.82 -8.32
N LYS A 88 12.19 2.96 -8.79
CA LYS A 88 12.58 2.60 -10.16
C LYS A 88 12.86 1.11 -10.24
N GLU A 89 12.69 0.51 -11.42
CA GLU A 89 12.82 -0.94 -11.64
C GLU A 89 14.17 -1.54 -11.23
N ASP A 90 15.21 -0.72 -11.13
CA ASP A 90 16.58 -1.08 -10.76
C ASP A 90 16.90 -0.85 -9.27
N SER A 91 15.97 -0.28 -8.48
CA SER A 91 16.20 0.01 -7.08
C SER A 91 16.02 -1.23 -6.19
N ILE A 92 16.66 -1.22 -5.01
CA ILE A 92 16.54 -2.32 -4.04
C ILE A 92 15.12 -2.45 -3.50
N GLU A 93 14.43 -1.33 -3.35
CA GLU A 93 13.03 -1.27 -2.93
C GLU A 93 12.12 -1.92 -3.97
N TYR A 94 12.38 -1.74 -5.28
CA TYR A 94 11.65 -2.44 -6.33
C TYR A 94 11.91 -3.94 -6.33
N ILE A 95 13.17 -4.35 -6.14
CA ILE A 95 13.56 -5.76 -5.98
C ILE A 95 12.78 -6.39 -4.81
N VAL A 96 12.69 -5.70 -3.68
CA VAL A 96 11.94 -6.15 -2.51
C VAL A 96 10.44 -6.17 -2.80
N MET A 97 9.87 -5.10 -3.34
CA MET A 97 8.45 -4.98 -3.68
C MET A 97 7.94 -6.09 -4.60
N HIS A 98 8.80 -6.61 -5.48
CA HIS A 98 8.47 -7.69 -6.41
C HIS A 98 9.06 -9.05 -6.02
N ASP A 99 9.54 -9.19 -4.78
CA ASP A 99 10.10 -10.43 -4.20
C ASP A 99 11.17 -11.10 -5.11
N GLN A 100 12.01 -10.30 -5.76
CA GLN A 100 13.05 -10.75 -6.70
C GLN A 100 14.27 -11.28 -5.94
N ILE A 101 14.10 -12.39 -5.21
CA ILE A 101 15.10 -12.95 -4.29
C ILE A 101 16.48 -13.19 -4.91
N ASP A 102 16.56 -13.59 -6.17
CA ASP A 102 17.85 -13.84 -6.83
C ASP A 102 18.65 -12.53 -7.03
N LYS A 103 17.97 -11.47 -7.48
CA LYS A 103 18.59 -10.13 -7.57
C LYS A 103 18.90 -9.56 -6.20
N PHE A 104 18.05 -9.82 -5.21
CA PHE A 104 18.29 -9.39 -3.84
C PHE A 104 19.59 -10.01 -3.29
N LYS A 105 19.80 -11.32 -3.48
CA LYS A 105 21.05 -12.00 -3.09
C LYS A 105 22.27 -11.45 -3.83
N GLU A 106 22.15 -11.14 -5.11
CA GLU A 106 23.23 -10.49 -5.87
C GLU A 106 23.56 -9.12 -5.28
N TYR A 107 22.54 -8.32 -4.94
CA TYR A 107 22.70 -7.04 -4.28
C TYR A 107 23.43 -7.17 -2.92
N THR A 108 23.06 -8.17 -2.10
CA THR A 108 23.66 -8.40 -0.77
C THR A 108 25.14 -8.79 -0.83
N VAL A 109 25.62 -9.31 -1.96
CA VAL A 109 27.05 -9.63 -2.13
C VAL A 109 27.89 -8.36 -2.27
N GLN A 110 27.32 -7.32 -2.85
CA GLN A 110 28.02 -6.06 -3.16
C GLN A 110 27.77 -4.96 -2.11
N HIS A 111 26.69 -5.07 -1.34
CA HIS A 111 26.25 -4.07 -0.37
C HIS A 111 25.98 -4.72 0.98
N SER A 112 26.47 -4.10 2.05
CA SER A 112 26.07 -4.47 3.41
C SER A 112 24.61 -4.10 3.62
N ILE A 113 23.80 -5.03 4.11
CA ILE A 113 22.41 -4.79 4.48
C ILE A 113 22.33 -4.64 6.00
N SER A 114 21.69 -3.56 6.43
CA SER A 114 21.34 -3.33 7.82
C SER A 114 19.84 -3.08 7.92
N ASP A 115 19.17 -3.79 8.83
CA ASP A 115 17.72 -3.72 9.01
C ASP A 115 17.29 -2.72 10.10
N ASP A 116 18.26 -2.02 10.69
CA ASP A 116 18.05 -0.94 11.66
C ASP A 116 17.90 0.44 11.01
N GLU A 117 18.02 0.53 9.67
CA GLU A 117 17.86 1.75 8.90
C GLU A 117 16.46 1.88 8.26
N ASP A 118 16.05 3.12 7.99
CA ASP A 118 14.84 3.42 7.24
C ASP A 118 15.00 2.93 5.79
N PHE A 119 14.41 1.79 5.45
CA PHE A 119 14.47 1.19 4.11
C PHE A 119 13.47 1.84 3.16
N LEU A 120 12.21 1.98 3.58
CA LEU A 120 11.13 2.50 2.74
C LEU A 120 10.30 3.55 3.48
N LYS A 121 9.90 4.61 2.78
CA LYS A 121 9.00 5.65 3.28
C LYS A 121 7.64 5.53 2.63
N VAL A 122 6.67 4.95 3.34
CA VAL A 122 5.29 4.86 2.87
C VAL A 122 4.50 6.05 3.43
N PRO A 123 3.66 6.72 2.62
CA PRO A 123 2.79 7.77 3.13
C PRO A 123 1.94 7.32 4.33
N ASN A 124 1.98 8.06 5.43
CA ASN A 124 1.02 7.93 6.54
C ASN A 124 -0.07 9.00 6.38
N PHE A 125 -1.26 8.54 6.04
CA PHE A 125 -2.45 9.37 6.07
C PHE A 125 -3.27 8.88 7.27
N ASP A 126 -3.07 9.51 8.42
CA ASP A 126 -3.98 9.33 9.54
C ASP A 126 -5.09 10.38 9.42
N ILE A 127 -6.33 9.93 9.53
CA ILE A 127 -7.53 10.69 9.11
C ILE A 127 -7.73 11.96 9.96
N ASP A 128 -7.14 12.02 11.15
CA ASP A 128 -7.38 13.07 12.16
C ASP A 128 -6.35 14.21 12.21
N ALA A 129 -5.27 14.16 11.44
CA ALA A 129 -4.24 15.20 11.56
C ALA A 129 -4.39 16.29 10.49
N PHE A 130 -4.54 17.53 10.97
CA PHE A 130 -4.12 18.75 10.28
C PHE A 130 -2.62 18.75 9.87
N VAL A 131 -1.90 17.66 10.17
CA VAL A 131 -0.53 17.38 9.78
C VAL A 131 -0.55 16.50 8.54
N GLN A 132 -0.60 17.12 7.37
CA GLN A 132 -0.24 16.45 6.13
C GLN A 132 1.28 16.17 6.16
N GLY A 133 1.72 14.95 5.81
CA GLY A 133 3.12 14.68 5.52
C GLY A 133 3.94 13.92 6.57
N ILE A 134 3.35 12.98 7.32
CA ILE A 134 4.16 12.00 8.05
C ILE A 134 4.31 10.79 7.12
N ASN A 135 5.53 10.44 6.73
CA ASN A 135 5.79 9.13 6.12
C ASN A 135 6.02 8.12 7.25
N VAL A 136 5.41 6.96 7.15
CA VAL A 136 5.82 5.79 7.92
C VAL A 136 7.13 5.30 7.33
N LYS A 137 8.14 5.16 8.18
CA LYS A 137 9.41 4.53 7.82
C LYS A 137 9.32 3.06 8.16
N LEU A 138 9.69 2.22 7.21
CA LEU A 138 9.72 0.78 7.33
C LEU A 138 11.18 0.33 7.34
N THR A 139 11.51 -0.60 8.23
CA THR A 139 12.74 -1.38 8.08
C THR A 139 12.61 -2.34 6.89
N LEU A 140 13.69 -2.99 6.48
CA LEU A 140 13.68 -3.92 5.35
C LEU A 140 12.75 -5.12 5.62
N ILE A 141 12.78 -5.70 6.82
CA ILE A 141 11.88 -6.82 7.18
C ILE A 141 10.42 -6.39 7.21
N GLU A 142 10.15 -5.17 7.69
CA GLU A 142 8.80 -4.59 7.69
C GLU A 142 8.32 -4.30 6.27
N ALA A 143 9.19 -3.83 5.38
CA ALA A 143 8.87 -3.64 3.97
C ALA A 143 8.58 -4.98 3.27
N CYS A 144 9.33 -6.04 3.58
CA CYS A 144 9.04 -7.38 3.06
C CYS A 144 7.66 -7.87 3.53
N ALA A 145 7.31 -7.64 4.80
CA ALA A 145 5.97 -7.96 5.31
C ALA A 145 4.90 -7.13 4.62
N TYR A 146 5.14 -5.83 4.46
CA TYR A 146 4.23 -4.86 3.83
C TYR A 146 3.90 -5.20 2.37
N PHE A 147 4.90 -5.64 1.60
CA PHE A 147 4.72 -6.04 0.20
C PHE A 147 4.33 -7.52 0.02
N GLY A 148 4.38 -8.33 1.08
CA GLY A 148 4.13 -9.77 0.97
C GLY A 148 5.29 -10.55 0.35
N SER A 149 6.51 -10.00 0.38
CA SER A 149 7.73 -10.53 -0.22
C SER A 149 8.30 -11.69 0.59
N VAL A 150 7.64 -12.84 0.48
CA VAL A 150 7.85 -14.00 1.35
C VAL A 150 9.25 -14.61 1.21
N ASN A 151 9.81 -14.64 -0.01
CA ASN A 151 11.11 -15.25 -0.22
C ASN A 151 12.22 -14.41 0.42
N ILE A 152 12.18 -13.09 0.25
CA ILE A 152 13.14 -12.18 0.89
C ILE A 152 12.91 -12.14 2.41
N PHE A 153 11.67 -12.11 2.88
CA PHE A 153 11.35 -12.15 4.31
C PHE A 153 11.99 -13.36 5.00
N TYR A 154 11.77 -14.57 4.49
CA TYR A 154 12.36 -15.78 5.08
C TYR A 154 13.87 -15.85 4.91
N PHE A 155 14.42 -15.29 3.84
CA PHE A 155 15.87 -15.19 3.68
C PHE A 155 16.51 -14.35 4.81
N LEU A 156 15.93 -13.19 5.14
CA LEU A 156 16.44 -12.31 6.18
C LEU A 156 16.42 -12.97 7.57
N ILE A 157 15.31 -13.64 7.90
CA ILE A 157 15.16 -14.35 9.17
C ILE A 157 16.08 -15.58 9.25
N SER A 158 16.20 -16.35 8.17
CA SER A 158 16.98 -17.61 8.18
C SER A 158 18.49 -17.41 8.20
N ASN A 159 18.96 -16.21 7.82
CA ASN A 159 20.38 -15.84 7.84
C ASN A 159 20.72 -14.89 9.00
N ASP A 160 19.83 -14.74 9.99
CA ASP A 160 20.01 -13.85 11.15
C ASP A 160 20.34 -12.38 10.78
N ILE A 161 19.87 -11.92 9.62
CA ILE A 161 20.05 -10.53 9.14
C ILE A 161 19.04 -9.61 9.85
N SER A 162 17.83 -10.11 10.07
CA SER A 162 16.70 -9.37 10.63
C SER A 162 15.99 -10.16 11.71
N LYS A 163 15.21 -9.45 12.54
CA LYS A 163 14.27 -10.04 13.49
C LYS A 163 12.88 -9.52 13.23
N ILE A 164 11.87 -10.32 13.52
CA ILE A 164 10.47 -9.91 13.38
C ILE A 164 10.19 -8.81 14.41
N THR A 165 9.77 -7.64 13.91
CA THR A 165 9.37 -6.51 14.75
C THR A 165 7.91 -6.65 15.20
N GLU A 166 7.49 -5.84 16.17
CA GLU A 166 6.09 -5.80 16.60
C GLU A 166 5.14 -5.32 15.50
N ASN A 167 5.61 -4.46 14.59
CA ASN A 167 4.80 -3.91 13.49
C ASN A 167 4.66 -4.87 12.30
N CYS A 168 5.57 -5.84 12.16
CA CYS A 168 5.57 -6.79 11.05
C CYS A 168 4.21 -7.49 10.88
N LEU A 169 3.47 -7.76 11.95
CA LEU A 169 2.15 -8.38 11.84
C LEU A 169 1.14 -7.49 11.10
N ASN A 170 1.08 -6.19 11.43
CA ASN A 170 0.19 -5.26 10.77
C ASN A 170 0.56 -5.09 9.28
N TYR A 171 1.86 -5.02 8.97
CA TYR A 171 2.32 -4.94 7.59
C TYR A 171 2.08 -6.23 6.81
N ALA A 172 2.27 -7.41 7.42
CA ALA A 172 1.96 -8.70 6.81
C ALA A 172 0.47 -8.82 6.43
N VAL A 173 -0.42 -8.26 7.26
CA VAL A 173 -1.85 -8.16 6.96
C VAL A 173 -2.11 -7.26 5.75
N ILE A 174 -1.38 -6.15 5.61
CA ILE A 174 -1.48 -5.29 4.43
C ILE A 174 -1.00 -6.02 3.18
N GLY A 175 0.16 -6.68 3.25
CA GLY A 175 0.73 -7.44 2.14
C GLY A 175 -0.06 -8.70 1.78
N GLY A 176 -0.95 -9.17 2.65
CA GLY A 176 -1.87 -10.27 2.38
C GLY A 176 -1.21 -11.65 2.20
N ASN A 177 0.09 -11.78 2.52
CA ASN A 177 0.80 -13.05 2.40
C ASN A 177 0.57 -13.93 3.64
N GLN A 178 -0.17 -15.02 3.48
CA GLN A 178 -0.58 -15.89 4.59
C GLN A 178 0.61 -16.50 5.35
N ASP A 179 1.71 -16.82 4.67
CA ASP A 179 2.88 -17.42 5.31
C ASP A 179 3.60 -16.43 6.22
N ILE A 180 3.73 -15.17 5.81
CA ILE A 180 4.28 -14.10 6.64
C ILE A 180 3.35 -13.82 7.82
N ILE A 181 2.03 -13.70 7.58
CA ILE A 181 1.04 -13.47 8.64
C ILE A 181 1.14 -14.57 9.72
N ASN A 182 1.14 -15.83 9.30
CA ASN A 182 1.23 -16.99 10.20
C ASN A 182 2.54 -17.01 10.99
N LYS A 183 3.65 -16.56 10.39
CA LYS A 183 4.94 -16.45 11.06
C LYS A 183 4.93 -15.33 12.10
N CYS A 184 4.43 -14.13 11.76
CA CYS A 184 4.34 -13.01 12.69
C CYS A 184 3.39 -13.28 13.87
N LEU A 185 2.29 -14.02 13.68
CA LEU A 185 1.34 -14.38 14.73
C LEU A 185 1.93 -15.27 15.84
N LYS A 186 3.07 -15.94 15.61
CA LYS A 186 3.76 -16.73 16.63
C LYS A 186 4.44 -15.85 17.69
N GLU A 187 4.80 -14.63 17.31
CA GLU A 187 5.62 -13.72 18.11
C GLU A 187 4.82 -12.46 18.52
N ASN A 188 3.79 -12.09 17.74
CA ASN A 188 2.97 -10.89 17.92
C ASN A 188 1.47 -11.22 18.08
N LYS A 189 0.70 -10.29 18.67
CA LYS A 189 -0.76 -10.41 18.83
C LYS A 189 -1.48 -9.43 17.90
N MET A 190 -2.65 -9.84 17.41
CA MET A 190 -3.54 -8.93 16.66
C MET A 190 -3.95 -7.75 17.54
N ASP A 191 -3.92 -6.56 16.94
CA ASP A 191 -4.34 -5.30 17.55
C ASP A 191 -5.36 -4.56 16.66
N ILE A 192 -5.76 -3.37 17.08
CA ILE A 192 -6.72 -2.56 16.33
C ILE A 192 -6.17 -2.12 14.96
N ASN A 193 -4.85 -1.99 14.81
CA ASN A 193 -4.23 -1.62 13.54
C ASN A 193 -4.38 -2.77 12.54
N CYS A 194 -4.13 -4.01 12.97
CA CYS A 194 -4.35 -5.21 12.16
C CYS A 194 -5.81 -5.27 11.67
N LEU A 195 -6.78 -5.06 12.57
CA LEU A 195 -8.20 -5.08 12.19
C LEU A 195 -8.56 -3.98 11.18
N ARG A 196 -8.02 -2.77 11.35
CA ARG A 196 -8.22 -1.66 10.42
C ARG A 196 -7.61 -1.94 9.05
N SER A 197 -6.46 -2.59 9.02
CA SER A 197 -5.77 -3.00 7.79
C SER A 197 -6.59 -4.06 7.05
N ILE A 198 -7.10 -5.10 7.74
CA ILE A 198 -7.97 -6.14 7.15
C ILE A 198 -9.15 -5.50 6.41
N ILE A 199 -9.86 -4.57 7.05
CA ILE A 199 -11.05 -3.94 6.45
C ILE A 199 -10.67 -3.18 5.16
N ARG A 200 -9.49 -2.56 5.13
CA ARG A 200 -9.04 -1.73 4.00
C ARG A 200 -8.39 -2.53 2.87
N THR A 201 -7.90 -3.74 3.12
CA THR A 201 -7.26 -4.59 2.11
C THR A 201 -8.13 -5.74 1.61
N GLN A 202 -9.28 -6.02 2.26
CA GLN A 202 -10.17 -7.14 1.91
C GLN A 202 -11.57 -6.73 1.43
N SER A 203 -11.76 -5.49 0.95
CA SER A 203 -13.05 -4.99 0.41
C SER A 203 -13.11 -5.00 -1.11
#